data_AF-A0A2J5I7V2-F1
#
_entry.id   AF-A0A2J5I7V2-F1
#
_cell.length_a   1.000
_cell.length_b   1.000
_cell.length_c   1.000
_cell.angle_alpha   90.00
_cell.angle_beta   90.00
_cell.angle_gamma   90.00
#
_symmetry.space_group_name_H-M   'P 1'
#
loop_
_entity.id
_entity.type
_entity.pdbx_description
1 polymer ?
#
loop_
_entity_poly.entity_id
_entity_poly.type
_entity_poly.pdbx_seq_one_letter_code
_entity_poly.pdbx_strand_id
1 'polypeptide(L)'
;MEEYQSPCPRHPLIKSKTSFGEGHQRSTSSVIIPLNAHIITLIMDDSIQQIRNHIMRQIQRVLFEFLRDIGPDTMRVLGDIPNSILDPKDYLGSIRPFASKDQDCPHESHASHETRFIAVNIYRGKHFYFVVDLNNTDYNYQTAHECKTLIPVHILCLSKREPTICRKPELVGPIAESLRIMHNGHGQDPLPLFDNYCDENSQYGNPRSLQHDAR
;
A
#
# COMPACT_ATOMS: atom_id res chain seq x y z
N MET A 1 -30.57 -11.47 21.08
CA MET A 1 -29.75 -11.25 19.87
C MET A 1 -29.30 -9.81 19.91
N GLU A 2 -28.16 -9.56 20.55
CA GLU A 2 -27.50 -8.26 20.52
C GLU A 2 -26.40 -8.33 19.46
N GLU A 3 -26.52 -7.46 18.46
CA GLU A 3 -25.57 -7.31 17.35
C GLU A 3 -24.31 -6.63 17.90
N TYR A 4 -23.27 -7.42 18.16
CA TYR A 4 -21.98 -6.90 18.63
C TYR A 4 -21.24 -6.26 17.45
N GLN A 5 -21.59 -5.01 17.13
CA GLN A 5 -20.80 -4.18 16.23
C GLN A 5 -19.45 -3.92 16.88
N SER A 6 -18.44 -4.69 16.48
CA SER A 6 -17.05 -4.39 16.85
C SER A 6 -16.70 -3.01 16.30
N PRO A 7 -16.31 -2.04 17.15
CA PRO A 7 -15.93 -0.73 16.66
C PRO A 7 -14.66 -0.85 15.83
N CYS A 8 -14.70 -0.36 14.59
CA CYS A 8 -13.50 -0.17 13.77
C CYS A 8 -12.44 0.58 14.59
N PRO A 9 -11.22 0.04 14.75
CA PRO A 9 -10.18 0.71 15.51
C PRO A 9 -9.85 2.04 14.83
N ARG A 10 -10.07 3.15 15.54
CA ARG A 10 -9.53 4.45 15.15
C ARG A 10 -8.01 4.37 15.23
N HIS A 11 -7.34 4.10 14.11
CA HIS A 11 -5.89 3.99 14.08
C HIS A 11 -5.21 5.39 14.09
N PRO A 12 -4.11 5.54 14.86
CA PRO A 12 -3.42 6.80 15.09
C PRO A 12 -2.37 7.14 14.01
N LEU A 13 -2.40 6.48 12.85
CA LEU A 13 -1.42 6.72 11.79
C LEU A 13 -1.72 8.05 11.08
N ILE A 14 -1.03 9.09 11.57
CA ILE A 14 -0.79 10.39 10.92
C ILE A 14 -1.89 11.44 11.18
N LYS A 15 -1.66 12.29 12.18
CA LYS A 15 -2.36 13.58 12.34
C LYS A 15 -1.90 14.54 11.23
N SER A 16 -2.64 14.65 10.13
CA SER A 16 -2.49 15.79 9.21
C SER A 16 -3.31 16.97 9.71
N LYS A 17 -2.64 18.00 10.24
CA LYS A 17 -3.23 19.32 10.47
C LYS A 17 -3.46 20.01 9.13
N THR A 18 -4.71 20.36 8.82
CA THR A 18 -5.02 21.44 7.86
C THR A 18 -6.24 22.20 8.37
N SER A 19 -6.01 23.47 8.71
CA SER A 19 -6.99 24.52 8.94
C SER A 19 -7.17 25.37 7.67
N PHE A 20 -8.24 26.18 7.65
CA PHE A 20 -8.77 27.08 6.59
C PHE A 20 -9.83 26.42 5.69
N GLY A 21 -11.01 26.97 5.46
CA GLY A 21 -11.64 28.23 5.85
C GLY A 21 -12.87 28.38 4.94
N GLU A 22 -14.07 28.47 5.51
CA GLU A 22 -15.32 28.50 4.76
C GLU A 22 -15.53 29.85 4.07
N GLY A 23 -15.90 29.81 2.79
CA GLY A 23 -16.34 30.95 2.00
C GLY A 23 -17.44 30.51 1.04
N HIS A 24 -18.65 30.96 1.32
CA HIS A 24 -19.91 30.66 0.64
C HIS A 24 -20.05 31.49 -0.65
N GLN A 25 -20.51 30.91 -1.78
CA GLN A 25 -21.57 31.47 -2.64
C GLN A 25 -21.92 30.60 -3.85
N ARG A 26 -23.23 30.50 -4.10
CA ARG A 26 -23.89 29.85 -5.24
C ARG A 26 -23.79 30.71 -6.50
N SER A 27 -23.70 30.10 -7.69
CA SER A 27 -24.54 30.49 -8.84
C SER A 27 -24.49 29.44 -9.96
N THR A 28 -25.66 29.20 -10.55
CA THR A 28 -25.97 28.34 -11.70
C THR A 28 -25.49 28.96 -13.02
N SER A 29 -25.01 28.15 -13.99
CA SER A 29 -25.39 28.22 -15.42
C SER A 29 -24.59 27.26 -16.32
N SER A 30 -25.33 26.59 -17.22
CA SER A 30 -24.95 26.07 -18.55
C SER A 30 -23.65 25.26 -18.71
N VAL A 31 -23.81 23.94 -18.87
CA VAL A 31 -22.75 23.01 -19.32
C VAL A 31 -22.62 23.13 -20.85
N ILE A 32 -21.69 23.96 -21.30
CA ILE A 32 -21.02 23.80 -22.60
C ILE A 32 -19.70 23.10 -22.26
N ILE A 33 -19.54 21.83 -22.63
CA ILE A 33 -18.26 21.13 -22.46
C ILE A 33 -17.35 21.59 -23.62
N PRO A 34 -16.30 22.40 -23.39
CA PRO A 34 -15.42 22.80 -24.48
C PRO A 34 -14.56 21.61 -24.90
N LEU A 35 -14.32 21.49 -26.20
CA LEU A 35 -13.47 20.50 -26.88
C LEU A 35 -12.04 20.38 -26.29
N ASN A 36 -11.64 21.31 -25.42
CA ASN A 36 -10.36 21.32 -24.71
C ASN A 36 -10.27 20.32 -23.54
N ALA A 37 -11.39 19.86 -22.97
CA ALA A 37 -11.33 18.92 -21.85
C ALA A 37 -10.70 17.58 -22.25
N HIS A 38 -10.96 17.08 -23.46
CA HIS A 38 -10.39 15.81 -23.93
C HIS A 38 -8.88 15.90 -24.20
N ILE A 39 -8.40 17.03 -24.73
CA ILE A 39 -6.98 17.25 -25.00
C ILE A 39 -6.21 17.43 -23.69
N ILE A 40 -6.78 18.14 -22.70
CA ILE A 40 -6.16 18.32 -21.37
C ILE A 40 -6.08 16.98 -20.62
N THR A 41 -7.11 16.14 -20.70
CA THR A 41 -7.10 14.80 -20.09
C THR A 41 -6.02 13.90 -20.70
N LEU A 42 -5.86 13.90 -22.03
CA LEU A 42 -4.84 13.11 -22.71
C LEU A 42 -3.40 13.57 -22.39
N ILE A 43 -3.16 14.88 -22.28
CA ILE A 43 -1.84 15.44 -21.91
C ILE A 43 -1.50 15.18 -20.43
N MET A 44 -2.50 15.18 -19.54
CA MET A 44 -2.32 14.79 -18.13
C MET A 44 -1.92 13.31 -17.99
N ASP A 45 -2.48 12.44 -18.83
CA ASP A 45 -2.21 11.00 -18.80
C ASP A 45 -0.77 10.68 -19.23
N ASP A 46 -0.29 11.32 -20.30
CA ASP A 46 1.10 11.17 -20.76
C ASP A 46 2.12 11.67 -19.73
N SER A 47 1.81 12.78 -19.05
CA SER A 47 2.66 13.34 -17.98
C SER A 47 2.71 12.41 -16.75
N ILE A 48 1.56 11.86 -16.35
CA ILE A 48 1.49 10.87 -15.27
C ILE A 48 2.28 9.62 -15.64
N GLN A 49 2.13 9.11 -16.86
CA GLN A 49 2.84 7.93 -17.32
C GLN A 49 4.35 8.16 -17.43
N GLN A 50 4.80 9.36 -17.81
CA GLN A 50 6.22 9.75 -17.79
C GLN A 50 6.78 9.76 -16.36
N ILE A 51 6.05 10.34 -15.40
CA ILE A 51 6.43 10.33 -13.98
C ILE A 51 6.48 8.90 -13.46
N ARG A 52 5.49 8.07 -13.81
CA ARG A 52 5.42 6.66 -13.43
C ARG A 52 6.64 5.90 -13.91
N ASN A 53 6.98 6.04 -15.20
CA ASN A 53 8.16 5.44 -15.81
C ASN A 53 9.47 5.92 -15.17
N HIS A 54 9.55 7.21 -14.83
CA HIS A 54 10.73 7.79 -14.17
C HIS A 54 10.94 7.16 -12.79
N ILE A 55 9.89 7.11 -11.96
CA ILE A 55 9.93 6.51 -10.62
C ILE A 55 10.31 5.02 -10.73
N MET A 56 9.67 4.28 -11.63
CA MET A 56 9.92 2.84 -11.84
C MET A 56 11.39 2.53 -12.17
N ARG A 57 12.05 3.36 -12.98
CA ARG A 57 13.48 3.19 -13.30
C ARG A 57 14.37 3.45 -12.09
N GLN A 58 13.99 4.38 -11.23
CA GLN A 58 14.79 4.72 -10.05
C GLN A 58 14.64 3.68 -8.93
N ILE A 59 13.47 3.05 -8.79
CA ILE A 59 13.23 1.97 -7.81
C ILE A 59 14.28 0.87 -7.96
N GLN A 60 14.48 0.37 -9.19
CA GLN A 60 15.44 -0.71 -9.44
C GLN A 60 16.84 -0.34 -8.97
N ARG A 61 17.31 0.88 -9.29
CA ARG A 61 18.64 1.33 -8.87
C ARG A 61 18.76 1.40 -7.34
N VAL A 62 17.79 2.04 -6.67
CA VAL A 62 17.84 2.28 -5.23
C VAL A 62 17.70 0.97 -4.45
N LEU A 63 16.79 0.08 -4.86
CA LEU A 63 16.68 -1.25 -4.25
C LEU A 63 17.91 -2.09 -4.50
N PHE A 64 18.46 -2.11 -5.72
CA PHE A 64 19.65 -2.88 -6.02
C PHE A 64 20.84 -2.46 -5.15
N GLU A 65 21.08 -1.15 -5.03
CA GLU A 65 22.14 -0.60 -4.17
C GLU A 65 21.91 -0.95 -2.70
N PHE A 66 20.67 -0.84 -2.21
CA PHE A 66 20.30 -1.15 -0.84
C PHE A 66 20.43 -2.66 -0.51
N LEU A 67 19.95 -3.52 -1.41
CA LEU A 67 19.94 -4.97 -1.21
C LEU A 67 21.31 -5.60 -1.35
N ARG A 68 22.20 -5.02 -2.17
CA ARG A 68 23.59 -5.47 -2.26
C ARG A 68 24.30 -5.47 -0.90
N ASP A 69 23.93 -4.53 -0.04
CA ASP A 69 24.58 -4.34 1.26
C ASP A 69 23.84 -5.10 2.39
N ILE A 70 22.71 -5.75 2.07
CA ILE A 70 21.91 -6.52 3.04
C ILE A 70 22.11 -8.00 2.76
N GLY A 71 22.52 -8.74 3.80
CA GLY A 71 22.66 -10.18 3.74
C GLY A 71 21.31 -10.91 3.58
N PRO A 72 21.27 -12.23 3.79
CA PRO A 72 20.05 -13.03 3.66
C PRO A 72 19.01 -12.77 4.76
N ASP A 73 19.12 -11.67 5.49
CA ASP A 73 18.27 -11.35 6.63
C ASP A 73 16.82 -11.08 6.17
N THR A 74 15.87 -11.51 7.00
CA THR A 74 14.46 -11.21 6.79
C THR A 74 14.19 -9.72 6.99
N MET A 75 13.50 -9.10 6.03
CA MET A 75 13.07 -7.71 6.14
C MET A 75 11.72 -7.49 5.48
N ARG A 76 11.09 -6.37 5.83
CA ARG A 76 9.83 -5.90 5.27
C ARG A 76 10.03 -4.54 4.64
N VAL A 77 9.71 -4.42 3.37
CA VAL A 77 9.69 -3.16 2.64
C VAL A 77 8.25 -2.66 2.59
N LEU A 78 8.06 -1.46 3.14
CA LEU A 78 6.84 -0.68 3.01
C LEU A 78 7.06 0.35 1.90
N GLY A 79 6.48 0.14 0.73
CA GLY A 79 6.53 1.16 -0.32
C GLY A 79 5.49 2.23 -0.09
N ASP A 80 5.92 3.48 -0.07
CA ASP A 80 5.09 4.68 0.07
C ASP A 80 5.04 5.39 -1.29
N ILE A 81 3.87 5.38 -1.93
CA ILE A 81 3.70 5.92 -3.29
C ILE A 81 2.65 7.05 -3.29
N PRO A 82 2.90 8.16 -4.01
CA PRO A 82 1.92 9.22 -4.18
C PRO A 82 0.67 8.73 -4.92
N ASN A 83 -0.52 9.01 -4.38
CA ASN A 83 -1.80 8.65 -5.00
C ASN A 83 -1.99 9.28 -6.40
N SER A 84 -1.31 10.41 -6.67
CA SER A 84 -1.41 11.12 -7.96
C SER A 84 -0.88 10.35 -9.17
N ILE A 85 -0.20 9.21 -8.97
CA ILE A 85 0.36 8.39 -10.07
C ILE A 85 -0.33 7.02 -10.19
N LEU A 86 -1.43 6.82 -9.46
CA LEU A 86 -2.25 5.62 -9.53
C LEU A 86 -3.52 5.89 -10.34
N ASP A 87 -4.07 4.85 -10.96
CA ASP A 87 -5.41 4.89 -11.52
C ASP A 87 -6.44 4.78 -10.37
N PRO A 88 -7.26 5.81 -10.13
CA PRO A 88 -8.30 5.74 -9.11
C PRO A 88 -9.42 4.75 -9.43
N LYS A 89 -9.50 4.24 -10.67
CA LYS A 89 -10.45 3.20 -11.08
C LYS A 89 -9.90 1.79 -10.90
N ASP A 90 -8.59 1.64 -10.84
CA ASP A 90 -7.91 0.36 -10.64
C ASP A 90 -6.61 0.57 -9.85
N TYR A 91 -6.76 0.82 -8.55
CA TYR A 91 -5.62 1.01 -7.69
C TYR A 91 -4.73 -0.23 -7.65
N LEU A 92 -5.31 -1.42 -7.45
CA LEU A 92 -4.51 -2.64 -7.33
C LEU A 92 -3.73 -2.93 -8.62
N GLY A 93 -4.35 -2.79 -9.80
CA GLY A 93 -3.67 -2.92 -11.08
C GLY A 93 -2.58 -1.88 -11.29
N SER A 94 -2.78 -0.64 -10.84
CA SER A 94 -1.78 0.43 -10.90
C SER A 94 -0.56 0.20 -10.00
N ILE A 95 -0.76 -0.54 -8.92
CA ILE A 95 0.27 -0.80 -7.89
C ILE A 95 1.17 -1.97 -8.28
N ARG A 96 0.58 -3.02 -8.85
CA ARG A 96 1.30 -4.26 -9.20
C ARG A 96 2.65 -4.02 -9.88
N PRO A 97 2.79 -3.12 -10.88
CA PRO A 97 4.09 -2.87 -11.49
C PRO A 97 5.17 -2.43 -10.50
N PHE A 98 4.83 -1.57 -9.52
CA PHE A 98 5.78 -1.11 -8.51
C PHE A 98 6.19 -2.26 -7.58
N ALA A 99 5.22 -2.99 -7.04
CA ALA A 99 5.49 -4.15 -6.20
C ALA A 99 6.30 -5.23 -6.93
N SER A 100 6.04 -5.47 -8.21
CA SER A 100 6.83 -6.41 -9.03
C SER A 100 8.29 -5.98 -9.13
N LYS A 101 8.61 -4.68 -9.21
CA LYS A 101 10.01 -4.23 -9.18
C LYS A 101 10.69 -4.55 -7.86
N ASP A 102 9.96 -4.41 -6.76
CA ASP A 102 10.45 -4.77 -5.44
C ASP A 102 10.65 -6.28 -5.28
N GLN A 103 9.84 -7.09 -5.98
CA GLN A 103 9.95 -8.55 -5.98
C GLN A 103 11.04 -9.10 -6.90
N ASP A 104 11.25 -8.48 -8.06
CA ASP A 104 12.19 -8.95 -9.08
C ASP A 104 13.63 -8.52 -8.80
N CYS A 105 13.83 -7.33 -8.22
CA CYS A 105 15.16 -6.77 -7.95
C CYS A 105 16.04 -7.66 -7.03
N PRO A 106 15.50 -8.27 -5.95
CA PRO A 106 16.26 -9.21 -5.12
C PRO A 106 16.80 -10.41 -5.91
N HIS A 107 16.01 -10.98 -6.85
CA HIS A 107 16.45 -12.10 -7.68
C HIS A 107 17.62 -11.74 -8.60
N GLU A 108 17.65 -10.52 -9.13
CA GLU A 108 18.76 -10.01 -9.95
C GLU A 108 20.05 -9.83 -9.13
N SER A 109 19.93 -9.47 -7.85
CA SER A 109 21.07 -9.29 -6.95
C SER A 109 21.61 -10.61 -6.38
N HIS A 110 20.71 -11.55 -6.05
CA HIS A 110 21.02 -12.82 -5.41
C HIS A 110 19.83 -13.79 -5.59
N ALA A 111 20.04 -14.85 -6.36
CA ALA A 111 19.00 -15.80 -6.76
C ALA A 111 18.25 -16.48 -5.59
N SER A 112 18.82 -16.47 -4.38
CA SER A 112 18.23 -17.07 -3.17
C SER A 112 17.23 -16.18 -2.43
N HIS A 113 17.04 -14.93 -2.84
CA HIS A 113 16.08 -14.06 -2.16
C HIS A 113 14.65 -14.50 -2.46
N GLU A 114 13.88 -14.75 -1.42
CA GLU A 114 12.43 -14.97 -1.56
C GLU A 114 11.69 -13.67 -1.31
N THR A 115 10.77 -13.33 -2.20
CA THR A 115 9.94 -12.13 -2.05
C THR A 115 8.46 -12.50 -1.99
N ARG A 116 7.69 -11.76 -1.20
CA ARG A 116 6.25 -11.99 -1.09
C ARG A 116 5.50 -10.68 -0.98
N PHE A 117 4.62 -10.42 -1.95
CA PHE A 117 3.73 -9.27 -1.93
C PHE A 117 2.54 -9.55 -0.98
N ILE A 118 2.56 -8.92 0.20
CA ILE A 118 1.65 -9.26 1.30
C ILE A 118 0.36 -8.45 1.24
N ALA A 119 0.45 -7.12 1.16
CA ALA A 119 -0.71 -6.27 1.38
C ALA A 119 -0.59 -4.92 0.68
N VAL A 120 -1.75 -4.31 0.47
CA VAL A 120 -1.96 -2.98 -0.10
C VAL A 120 -3.01 -2.25 0.74
N ASN A 121 -2.65 -1.06 1.24
CA ASN A 121 -3.56 -0.18 1.96
C ASN A 121 -3.63 1.19 1.30
N ILE A 122 -4.86 1.63 1.01
CA ILE A 122 -5.13 2.94 0.43
C ILE A 122 -5.78 3.81 1.50
N TYR A 123 -5.18 4.96 1.77
CA TYR A 123 -5.72 5.95 2.69
C TYR A 123 -6.16 7.20 1.95
N ARG A 124 -7.18 7.88 2.50
CA ARG A 124 -7.57 9.21 2.04
C ARG A 124 -6.39 10.17 2.18
N GLY A 125 -6.05 10.87 1.11
CA GLY A 125 -4.97 11.85 1.08
C GLY A 125 -3.95 11.57 -0.01
N LYS A 126 -2.67 11.69 0.33
CA LYS A 126 -1.58 11.80 -0.65
C LYS A 126 -0.83 10.51 -0.93
N HIS A 127 -0.87 9.53 -0.02
CA HIS A 127 0.01 8.38 -0.05
C HIS A 127 -0.78 7.09 0.13
N PHE A 128 -0.37 6.06 -0.60
CA PHE A 128 -0.78 4.68 -0.40
C PHE A 128 0.45 3.85 -0.02
N TYR A 129 0.18 2.70 0.60
CA TYR A 129 1.23 1.80 1.05
C TYR A 129 1.05 0.39 0.51
N PHE A 130 2.15 -0.22 0.07
CA PHE A 130 2.22 -1.65 -0.20
C PHE A 130 3.31 -2.31 0.65
N VAL A 131 3.16 -3.59 0.93
CA VAL A 131 4.08 -4.37 1.76
C VAL A 131 4.65 -5.54 0.97
N VAL A 132 5.97 -5.60 0.87
CA VAL A 132 6.71 -6.76 0.37
C VAL A 132 7.61 -7.29 1.47
N ASP A 133 7.51 -8.58 1.75
CA ASP A 133 8.46 -9.28 2.62
C ASP A 133 9.58 -9.86 1.78
N LEU A 134 10.82 -9.74 2.27
CA LEU A 134 12.02 -10.33 1.69
C LEU A 134 12.60 -11.33 2.70
N ASN A 135 13.01 -12.50 2.20
CA ASN A 135 13.60 -13.60 2.97
C ASN A 135 12.76 -14.01 4.19
N ASN A 136 11.43 -13.85 4.12
CA ASN A 136 10.51 -14.33 5.15
C ASN A 136 10.09 -15.76 4.81
N THR A 137 11.03 -16.70 4.97
CA THR A 137 10.86 -18.13 4.66
C THR A 137 9.88 -18.80 5.61
N ASP A 138 9.78 -18.30 6.84
CA ASP A 138 8.89 -18.83 7.88
C ASP A 138 7.45 -18.29 7.76
N TYR A 139 7.16 -17.50 6.72
CA TYR A 139 5.82 -17.00 6.48
C TYR A 139 4.83 -18.15 6.23
N ASN A 140 3.83 -18.26 7.10
CA ASN A 140 2.73 -19.19 6.93
C ASN A 140 1.42 -18.42 6.77
N TYR A 141 0.85 -18.45 5.55
CA TYR A 141 -0.39 -17.75 5.24
C TYR A 141 -1.55 -18.18 6.15
N GLN A 142 -1.63 -19.45 6.54
CA GLN A 142 -2.75 -19.99 7.34
C GLN A 142 -2.75 -19.41 8.76
N THR A 143 -1.57 -19.25 9.36
CA THR A 143 -1.41 -18.74 10.73
C THR A 143 -1.03 -17.25 10.80
N ALA A 144 -0.94 -16.55 9.65
CA ALA A 144 -0.50 -15.16 9.59
C ALA A 144 -1.34 -14.19 10.46
N HIS A 145 -2.64 -14.46 10.64
CA HIS A 145 -3.54 -13.73 11.55
C HIS A 145 -3.26 -13.92 13.06
N GLU A 146 -2.34 -14.81 13.44
CA GLU A 146 -1.89 -15.02 14.81
C GLU A 146 -0.41 -14.66 14.98
N CYS A 147 0.29 -14.42 13.88
CA CYS A 147 1.73 -14.18 13.86
C CYS A 147 2.09 -12.87 14.58
N LYS A 148 3.02 -12.97 15.53
CA LYS A 148 3.56 -11.83 16.29
C LYS A 148 5.02 -11.53 15.97
N THR A 149 5.57 -12.16 14.93
CA THR A 149 6.96 -11.99 14.54
C THR A 149 7.23 -10.55 14.13
N LEU A 150 8.24 -9.95 14.76
CA LEU A 150 8.66 -8.59 14.50
C LEU A 150 9.74 -8.60 13.42
N ILE A 151 9.38 -8.18 12.21
CA ILE A 151 10.29 -8.11 11.06
C ILE A 151 10.81 -6.68 10.91
N PRO A 152 12.14 -6.46 10.74
CA PRO A 152 12.69 -5.14 10.47
C PRO A 152 11.99 -4.44 9.29
N VAL A 153 11.46 -3.24 9.52
CA VAL A 153 10.74 -2.46 8.51
C VAL A 153 11.65 -1.40 7.89
N HIS A 154 11.63 -1.35 6.56
CA HIS A 154 12.23 -0.30 5.75
C HIS A 154 11.14 0.37 4.91
N ILE A 155 11.13 1.70 4.85
CA ILE A 155 10.22 2.43 3.96
C ILE A 155 10.96 2.76 2.68
N LEU A 156 10.40 2.35 1.55
CA LEU A 156 10.75 2.83 0.21
C LEU A 156 9.83 4.01 -0.12
N CYS A 157 10.29 5.23 0.15
CA CYS A 157 9.56 6.43 -0.21
C CYS A 157 9.75 6.72 -1.70
N LEU A 158 8.70 6.54 -2.50
CA LEU A 158 8.71 6.92 -3.90
C LEU A 158 8.38 8.41 -4.01
N SER A 159 9.33 9.18 -4.51
CA SER A 159 9.12 10.60 -4.78
C SER A 159 9.28 10.88 -6.27
N LYS A 160 8.75 12.01 -6.73
CA LYS A 160 8.93 12.47 -8.12
C LYS A 160 10.38 12.86 -8.45
N ARG A 161 11.27 12.95 -7.44
CA ARG A 161 12.67 13.38 -7.61
C ARG A 161 13.62 12.20 -7.54
N GLU A 162 13.64 11.55 -6.37
CA GLU A 162 14.50 10.42 -6.08
C GLU A 162 13.86 9.55 -4.98
N PRO A 163 13.71 8.24 -5.20
CA PRO A 163 13.33 7.30 -4.16
C PRO A 163 14.38 7.22 -3.07
N THR A 164 13.93 7.02 -1.84
CA THR A 164 14.81 6.82 -0.69
C THR A 164 14.36 5.62 0.11
N ILE A 165 15.32 4.87 0.65
CA ILE A 165 15.04 3.78 1.59
C ILE A 165 15.54 4.17 2.97
N CYS A 166 14.70 4.02 3.98
CA CYS A 166 15.07 4.26 5.37
C CYS A 166 14.52 3.20 6.31
N ARG A 167 15.32 2.78 7.30
CA ARG A 167 14.87 1.87 8.35
C ARG A 167 13.96 2.60 9.32
N LYS A 168 12.86 1.95 9.72
CA LYS A 168 11.82 2.51 10.60
C LYS A 168 11.46 1.55 11.73
N PRO A 169 12.31 1.45 12.77
CA PRO A 169 12.06 0.54 13.90
C PRO A 169 10.73 0.81 14.62
N GLU A 170 10.29 2.05 14.66
CA GLU A 170 9.04 2.48 15.29
C GLU A 170 7.78 1.91 14.61
N LEU A 171 7.89 1.46 13.36
CA LEU A 171 6.77 0.88 12.60
C LEU A 171 6.72 -0.65 12.65
N VAL A 172 7.73 -1.31 13.21
CA VAL A 172 7.80 -2.78 13.24
C VAL A 172 6.57 -3.40 13.91
N GLY A 173 6.23 -2.94 15.12
CA GLY A 173 5.05 -3.40 15.85
C GLY A 173 3.73 -3.03 15.15
N PRO A 174 3.49 -1.74 14.84
CA PRO A 174 2.26 -1.31 14.16
C PRO A 174 1.98 -2.02 12.84
N ILE A 175 2.99 -2.24 12.00
CA ILE A 175 2.82 -2.95 10.72
C ILE A 175 2.53 -4.43 10.94
N ALA A 176 3.24 -5.10 11.86
CA ALA A 176 2.94 -6.49 12.19
C ALA A 176 1.49 -6.67 12.67
N GLU A 177 1.03 -5.77 13.56
CA GLU A 177 -0.35 -5.79 14.03
C GLU A 177 -1.36 -5.53 12.91
N SER A 178 -1.11 -4.54 12.05
CA SER A 178 -2.00 -4.23 10.93
C SER A 178 -2.14 -5.41 9.97
N LEU A 179 -1.06 -6.08 9.61
CA LEU A 179 -1.10 -7.25 8.72
C LEU A 179 -1.83 -8.43 9.37
N ARG A 180 -1.70 -8.59 10.69
CA ARG A 180 -2.41 -9.60 11.46
C ARG A 180 -3.92 -9.37 11.40
N ILE A 181 -4.35 -8.12 11.60
CA ILE A 181 -5.75 -7.71 11.49
C ILE A 181 -6.27 -7.94 10.07
N MET A 182 -5.52 -7.54 9.04
CA MET A 182 -5.90 -7.77 7.64
C MET A 182 -6.06 -9.26 7.35
N HIS A 183 -5.10 -10.10 7.74
CA HIS A 183 -5.19 -11.54 7.57
C HIS A 183 -6.39 -12.15 8.29
N ASN A 184 -6.72 -11.65 9.48
CA ASN A 184 -7.94 -12.06 10.15
C ASN A 184 -9.17 -11.65 9.34
N GLY A 185 -9.28 -10.37 8.97
CA GLY A 185 -10.44 -9.77 8.30
C GLY A 185 -10.74 -10.38 6.93
N HIS A 186 -9.72 -10.54 6.10
CA HIS A 186 -9.83 -11.07 4.75
C HIS A 186 -10.07 -12.58 4.68
N GLY A 187 -10.03 -13.31 5.80
CA GLY A 187 -10.28 -14.74 5.77
C GLY A 187 -9.26 -15.48 4.90
N GLN A 188 -9.73 -16.09 3.81
CA GLN A 188 -8.92 -16.89 2.90
C GLN A 188 -8.64 -16.18 1.55
N ASP A 189 -8.85 -14.86 1.47
CA ASP A 189 -8.56 -14.10 0.24
C ASP A 189 -7.09 -14.23 -0.17
N PRO A 190 -6.79 -14.40 -1.47
CA PRO A 190 -5.41 -14.55 -1.93
C PRO A 190 -4.59 -13.28 -1.68
N LEU A 191 -3.27 -13.45 -1.60
CA LEU A 191 -2.34 -12.32 -1.56
C LEU A 191 -2.28 -11.58 -2.92
N PRO A 192 -1.98 -10.26 -2.93
CA PRO A 192 -1.89 -9.39 -1.75
C PRO A 192 -3.27 -9.09 -1.17
N LEU A 193 -3.35 -8.95 0.16
CA LEU A 193 -4.56 -8.44 0.82
C LEU A 193 -4.75 -6.96 0.46
N PHE A 194 -5.99 -6.51 0.34
CA PHE A 194 -6.29 -5.18 -0.18
C PHE A 194 -7.36 -4.48 0.64
N ASP A 195 -6.96 -3.43 1.36
CA ASP A 195 -7.88 -2.53 2.04
C ASP A 195 -7.93 -1.18 1.33
N ASN A 196 -9.15 -0.72 1.01
CA ASN A 196 -9.41 0.62 0.53
C ASN A 196 -10.12 1.45 1.60
N TYR A 197 -9.37 2.14 2.44
CA TYR A 197 -9.90 3.02 3.49
C TYR A 197 -10.53 4.32 2.95
N CYS A 198 -10.56 4.52 1.62
CA CYS A 198 -11.37 5.58 1.02
C CYS A 198 -12.87 5.21 0.93
N ASP A 199 -13.18 3.91 0.93
CA ASP A 199 -14.55 3.38 0.90
C ASP A 199 -15.10 3.25 2.32
N GLU A 200 -16.14 4.04 2.61
CA GLU A 200 -16.80 4.06 3.92
C GLU A 200 -17.64 2.80 4.17
N ASN A 201 -17.93 2.03 3.13
CA ASN A 201 -18.68 0.78 3.21
C ASN A 201 -17.77 -0.45 3.27
N SER A 202 -16.44 -0.26 3.33
CA SER A 202 -15.50 -1.36 3.41
C SER A 202 -15.71 -2.15 4.71
N GLN A 203 -16.06 -3.42 4.58
CA GLN A 203 -16.26 -4.34 5.69
C GLN A 203 -15.69 -5.71 5.36
N TYR A 204 -15.14 -6.37 6.36
CA TYR A 204 -14.68 -7.75 6.24
C TYR A 204 -15.88 -8.72 6.25
N GLY A 205 -16.05 -9.46 5.16
CA GLY A 205 -17.18 -10.38 5.01
C GLY A 205 -17.00 -11.74 5.69
N ASN A 206 -15.77 -12.19 5.96
CA ASN A 206 -15.50 -13.54 6.47
C ASN A 206 -14.20 -13.62 7.28
N PRO A 207 -14.15 -13.01 8.48
CA PRO A 207 -12.94 -13.03 9.28
C PRO A 207 -12.64 -14.43 9.85
N ARG A 208 -11.36 -14.82 9.90
CA ARG A 208 -10.90 -16.14 10.38
C ARG A 208 -11.33 -16.43 11.81
N SER A 209 -11.32 -15.42 12.68
CA SER A 209 -11.75 -15.56 14.07
C SER A 209 -13.20 -16.03 14.22
N LEU A 210 -14.09 -15.75 13.25
CA LEU A 210 -15.48 -16.22 13.30
C LEU A 210 -15.65 -17.66 12.79
N GLN A 211 -14.62 -18.26 12.18
CA GLN A 211 -14.69 -19.65 11.71
C GLN A 211 -14.56 -20.67 12.85
N HIS A 212 -14.12 -20.23 14.04
CA HIS A 212 -14.01 -21.07 15.23
C HIS A 212 -15.31 -21.20 16.03
N ASP A 213 -16.27 -20.29 15.85
CA ASP A 213 -17.52 -20.25 16.62
C ASP A 213 -18.68 -21.06 16.01
N ALA A 214 -18.44 -21.69 14.85
CA ALA A 214 -19.47 -22.41 14.08
C ALA A 214 -19.39 -23.95 14.19
N ARG A 215 -18.78 -24.50 15.25
CA ARG A 215 -18.69 -25.96 15.48
C ARG A 215 -19.41 -26.41 16.74
#